data_AF-A0A3G9JF19-F1
#
_entry.id   AF-A0A3G9JF19-F1
#
_cell.length_a   1.000
_cell.length_b   1.000
_cell.length_c   1.000
_cell.angle_alpha   90.00
_cell.angle_beta   90.00
_cell.angle_gamma   90.00
#
_symmetry.space_group_name_H-M   'P 1'
#
loop_
_entity.id
_entity.type
_entity.pdbx_description
1 polymer ?
#
loop_
_entity_poly.entity_id
_entity_poly.type
_entity_poly.pdbx_seq_one_letter_code
_entity_poly.pdbx_strand_id
1 'polypeptide(L)'
;MFDKLKYVTDAVHAKIPVSIQLLLWAAIDTMIVNKRDYLQVFNIKSIYQEGVFKLCIVHTQEEPNYVKEHSTVISVQINEKLYVIDIGPYSTMLLAIEYCYPPL
;
A
#
# COMPACT_ATOMS: atom_id res chain seq x y z
N MET A 1 -5.94 12.00 -9.48
CA MET A 1 -6.11 10.60 -9.04
C MET A 1 -5.29 10.46 -7.77
N PHE A 2 -5.91 10.01 -6.68
CA PHE A 2 -5.36 9.98 -5.31
C PHE A 2 -5.07 11.34 -4.65
N ASP A 3 -5.58 12.43 -5.20
CA ASP A 3 -5.39 13.82 -4.75
C ASP A 3 -6.58 14.37 -3.93
N LYS A 4 -7.56 13.51 -3.64
CA LYS A 4 -8.80 13.85 -2.93
C LYS A 4 -8.75 13.35 -1.49
N LEU A 5 -9.92 13.21 -0.86
CA LEU A 5 -10.05 12.64 0.47
C LEU A 5 -9.43 11.23 0.51
N LYS A 6 -8.53 11.00 1.45
CA LYS A 6 -7.82 9.73 1.66
C LYS A 6 -8.37 9.05 2.91
N TYR A 7 -8.91 7.86 2.75
CA TYR A 7 -9.45 7.04 3.84
C TYR A 7 -8.67 5.73 3.99
N VAL A 8 -8.73 5.16 5.18
CA VAL A 8 -8.20 3.83 5.50
C VAL A 8 -9.33 3.04 6.14
N THR A 9 -9.43 1.74 5.88
CA THR A 9 -10.37 0.88 6.60
C THR A 9 -9.91 0.66 8.04
N ASP A 10 -10.86 0.31 8.91
CA ASP A 10 -10.55 -0.03 10.30
C ASP A 10 -9.57 -1.20 10.41
N ALA A 11 -9.67 -2.18 9.50
CA ALA A 11 -8.76 -3.31 9.47
C ALA A 11 -7.32 -2.91 9.11
N VAL A 12 -7.15 -1.99 8.15
CA VAL A 12 -5.83 -1.39 7.86
C VAL A 12 -5.33 -0.61 9.07
N HIS A 13 -6.19 0.21 9.69
CA HIS A 13 -5.80 1.01 10.86
C HIS A 13 -5.36 0.15 12.05
N ALA A 14 -6.02 -1.00 12.26
CA ALA A 14 -5.69 -1.93 13.33
C ALA A 14 -4.39 -2.71 13.09
N LYS A 15 -4.05 -3.02 11.82
CA LYS A 15 -2.92 -3.90 11.49
C LYS A 15 -1.66 -3.17 11.04
N ILE A 16 -1.80 -2.01 10.40
CA ILE A 16 -0.71 -1.30 9.76
C ILE A 16 -0.43 -0.03 10.55
N PRO A 17 0.78 0.17 11.08
CA PRO A 17 1.12 1.40 11.79
C PRO A 17 0.91 2.65 10.92
N VAL A 18 0.45 3.74 11.53
CA VAL A 18 0.14 5.00 10.82
C VAL A 18 1.32 5.51 10.00
N SER A 19 2.56 5.36 10.50
CA SER A 19 3.76 5.74 9.75
C SER A 19 3.92 4.97 8.44
N ILE A 20 3.54 3.68 8.42
CA ILE A 20 3.54 2.88 7.20
C ILE A 20 2.37 3.29 6.29
N GLN A 21 1.18 3.55 6.82
CA GLN A 21 0.06 4.06 6.02
C GLN A 21 0.45 5.35 5.27
N LEU A 22 1.08 6.30 5.97
CA LEU A 22 1.59 7.55 5.38
C LEU A 22 2.67 7.29 4.32
N LEU A 23 3.57 6.32 4.55
CA LEU A 23 4.57 5.90 3.58
C LEU A 23 3.93 5.38 2.29
N LEU A 24 2.87 4.57 2.37
CA LEU A 24 2.18 4.03 1.19
C LEU A 24 1.49 5.14 0.39
N TRP A 25 0.84 6.09 1.07
CA TRP A 25 0.26 7.26 0.41
C TRP A 25 1.32 8.11 -0.29
N ALA A 26 2.44 8.38 0.39
CA ALA A 26 3.56 9.11 -0.19
C ALA A 26 4.18 8.35 -1.38
N ALA A 27 4.22 7.02 -1.34
CA ALA A 27 4.70 6.21 -2.46
C ALA A 27 3.86 6.41 -3.72
N ILE A 28 2.53 6.52 -3.60
CA ILE A 28 1.62 6.85 -4.71
C ILE A 28 1.84 8.29 -5.20
N ASP A 29 1.88 9.24 -4.27
CA ASP A 29 2.03 10.67 -4.59
C ASP A 29 3.34 10.95 -5.34
N THR A 30 4.38 10.16 -5.08
CA THR A 30 5.72 10.30 -5.67
C THR A 30 6.00 9.40 -6.87
N MET A 31 5.00 8.65 -7.35
CA MET A 31 5.16 7.83 -8.56
C MET A 31 5.55 8.69 -9.77
N ILE A 32 6.55 8.24 -10.52
CA ILE A 32 6.96 8.81 -11.80
C ILE A 32 6.49 7.87 -12.90
N VAL A 33 5.25 8.06 -13.34
CA VAL A 33 4.58 7.29 -14.39
C VAL A 33 3.77 8.23 -15.27
N ASN A 34 3.57 7.91 -16.54
CA ASN A 34 2.76 8.73 -17.45
C ASN A 34 1.27 8.72 -17.08
N LYS A 35 0.80 7.69 -16.38
CA LYS A 35 -0.56 7.58 -15.84
C LYS A 35 -0.52 6.74 -14.56
N ARG A 36 -1.26 7.16 -13.54
CA ARG A 36 -1.56 6.31 -12.38
C ARG A 36 -2.81 5.50 -12.68
N ASP A 37 -2.77 4.23 -12.35
CA ASP A 37 -3.94 3.35 -12.39
C ASP A 37 -4.84 3.60 -11.17
N TYR A 38 -6.16 3.42 -11.32
CA TYR A 38 -7.11 3.62 -10.23
C TYR A 38 -6.87 2.65 -9.06
N LEU A 39 -6.20 1.53 -9.32
CA LEU A 39 -5.78 0.53 -8.35
C LEU A 39 -4.26 0.57 -8.16
N GLN A 40 -3.84 0.68 -6.90
CA GLN A 40 -2.46 0.53 -6.48
C GLN A 40 -2.36 -0.64 -5.52
N VAL A 41 -1.39 -1.53 -5.73
CA VAL A 41 -1.24 -2.76 -4.96
C VAL A 41 0.04 -2.70 -4.14
N PHE A 42 -0.05 -3.05 -2.86
CA PHE A 42 1.09 -3.15 -1.96
C PHE A 42 1.15 -4.54 -1.34
N ASN A 43 2.23 -5.27 -1.59
CA ASN A 43 2.55 -6.48 -0.81
C ASN A 43 3.58 -6.11 0.24
N ILE A 44 3.22 -6.27 1.52
CA ILE A 44 4.03 -5.85 2.66
C ILE A 44 4.44 -7.08 3.46
N LYS A 45 5.74 -7.25 3.67
CA LYS A 45 6.28 -8.37 4.44
C LYS A 45 7.45 -7.90 5.28
N SER A 46 7.38 -8.13 6.59
CA SER A 46 8.51 -7.98 7.49
C SER A 46 9.28 -9.29 7.61
N ILE A 47 10.60 -9.22 7.60
CA ILE A 47 11.50 -10.35 7.82
C ILE A 47 12.39 -10.01 9.02
N TYR A 48 12.45 -10.91 9.99
CA TYR A 48 13.35 -10.74 11.14
C TYR A 48 14.79 -11.07 10.74
N GLN A 49 15.68 -10.08 10.84
CA GLN A 49 17.11 -10.20 10.50
C GLN A 49 17.92 -9.35 11.48
N GLU A 50 19.03 -9.89 11.98
CA GLU A 50 20.00 -9.13 12.80
C GLU A 50 19.39 -8.41 14.01
N GLY A 51 18.38 -9.01 14.64
CA GLY A 51 17.73 -8.44 15.84
C GLY A 51 16.64 -7.40 15.56
N VAL A 52 16.33 -7.11 14.29
CA VAL A 52 15.31 -6.14 13.88
C VAL A 52 14.38 -6.72 12.83
N PHE A 53 13.16 -6.18 12.69
CA PHE A 53 12.31 -6.49 11.55
C PHE A 53 12.62 -5.55 10.39
N LYS A 54 13.06 -6.11 9.26
CA LYS A 54 13.16 -5.40 7.99
C LYS A 54 11.85 -5.51 7.25
N LEU A 55 11.18 -4.40 7.01
CA LEU A 55 9.96 -4.31 6.21
C LEU A 55 10.34 -4.20 4.73
N CYS A 56 9.77 -5.07 3.91
CA CYS A 56 9.84 -5.02 2.45
C CYS A 56 8.43 -4.74 1.91
N ILE A 57 8.31 -3.74 1.04
CA ILE A 57 7.05 -3.33 0.41
C ILE A 57 7.26 -3.39 -1.10
N VAL A 58 6.48 -4.22 -1.78
CA VAL A 58 6.42 -4.24 -3.24
C VAL A 58 5.18 -3.48 -3.67
N HIS A 59 5.36 -2.35 -4.34
CA HIS A 59 4.32 -1.47 -4.87
C HIS A 59 4.17 -1.68 -6.37
N THR A 60 2.96 -2.03 -6.83
CA THR A 60 2.68 -2.28 -8.25
C THR A 60 1.40 -1.59 -8.74
N GLN A 61 1.33 -1.36 -10.05
CA GLN A 61 0.10 -1.02 -10.79
C GLN A 61 0.13 -1.76 -12.15
N GLU A 62 -1.03 -1.94 -12.80
CA GLU A 62 -1.15 -2.70 -14.05
C GLU A 62 -0.90 -1.87 -15.31
N GLU A 63 -1.56 -0.71 -15.48
CA GLU A 63 -1.47 0.07 -16.71
C GLU A 63 -1.16 1.57 -16.49
N PRO A 64 -0.01 2.07 -16.97
CA PRO A 64 1.15 1.31 -17.45
C PRO A 64 1.73 0.43 -16.34
N ASN A 65 2.41 -0.65 -16.73
CA ASN A 65 3.07 -1.52 -15.75
C ASN A 65 4.06 -0.71 -14.90
N TYR A 66 3.95 -0.83 -13.59
CA TYR A 66 4.86 -0.22 -12.64
C TYR A 66 5.14 -1.21 -11.51
N VAL A 67 6.41 -1.30 -11.13
CA VAL A 67 6.88 -2.07 -9.98
C VAL A 67 7.95 -1.26 -9.27
N LYS A 68 7.83 -1.10 -7.95
CA LYS A 68 8.85 -0.49 -7.11
C LYS A 68 8.92 -1.17 -5.76
N GLU A 69 10.15 -1.39 -5.29
CA GLU A 69 10.41 -1.93 -3.96
C GLU A 69 10.82 -0.81 -3.01
N HIS A 70 10.28 -0.87 -1.79
CA HIS A 70 10.65 -0.01 -0.68
C HIS A 70 11.09 -0.90 0.49
N SER A 71 12.07 -0.45 1.26
CA SER A 71 12.46 -1.13 2.48
C SER A 71 12.74 -0.15 3.61
N THR A 72 12.42 -0.57 4.83
CA THR A 72 12.69 0.19 6.06
C THR A 72 12.78 -0.78 7.25
N VAL A 73 13.18 -0.27 8.40
CA VAL A 73 13.18 -1.03 9.66
C VAL A 73 11.88 -0.74 10.42
N ILE A 74 11.33 -1.75 11.07
CA ILE A 74 10.13 -1.65 11.89
C ILE A 74 10.29 -2.49 13.16
N SER A 75 9.48 -2.21 14.18
CA SER A 75 9.44 -2.96 15.44
C SER A 75 8.34 -4.01 15.50
N VAL A 76 7.46 -4.07 14.49
CA VAL A 76 6.30 -4.96 14.46
C VAL A 76 6.33 -5.88 13.25
N GLN A 77 5.86 -7.11 13.41
CA GLN A 77 5.69 -8.04 12.31
C GLN A 77 4.46 -7.67 11.49
N ILE A 78 4.62 -7.57 10.16
CA ILE A 78 3.55 -7.29 9.20
C ILE A 78 3.66 -8.28 8.05
N ASN A 79 2.55 -8.89 7.66
CA ASN A 79 2.47 -9.74 6.47
C ASN A 79 1.08 -9.58 5.85
N GLU A 80 0.90 -8.54 5.06
CA GLU A 80 -0.40 -8.14 4.54
C GLU A 80 -0.27 -7.69 3.08
N LYS A 81 -1.35 -7.90 2.32
CA LYS A 81 -1.52 -7.31 0.99
C LYS A 81 -2.58 -6.23 1.09
N LEU A 82 -2.32 -5.06 0.53
CA LEU A 82 -3.22 -3.93 0.53
C LEU A 82 -3.53 -3.46 -0.89
N TYR A 83 -4.72 -2.90 -1.03
CA TYR A 83 -5.13 -2.13 -2.20
C TYR A 83 -5.33 -0.68 -1.78
N VAL A 84 -4.97 0.23 -2.67
CA VAL A 84 -5.38 1.64 -2.60
C VAL A 84 -6.14 1.95 -3.87
N ILE A 85 -7.42 2.30 -3.72
CA ILE A 85 -8.36 2.45 -4.82
C ILE A 85 -8.84 3.90 -4.88
N ASP A 86 -8.73 4.54 -6.05
CA ASP A 86 -9.38 5.80 -6.34
C ASP A 86 -10.81 5.53 -6.85
N ILE A 87 -11.82 5.96 -6.10
CA ILE A 87 -13.24 5.71 -6.41
C ILE A 87 -13.85 6.90 -7.19
N GLY A 88 -13.06 7.95 -7.45
CA GLY A 88 -13.57 9.21 -7.99
C GLY A 88 -13.69 10.28 -6.90
N PRO A 89 -14.68 10.28 -5.99
CA PRO A 89 -14.81 11.35 -5.00
C PRO A 89 -13.79 11.25 -3.85
N TYR A 90 -13.28 10.05 -3.58
CA TYR A 90 -12.27 9.79 -2.56
C TYR A 90 -11.42 8.58 -2.97
N SER A 91 -10.33 8.37 -2.24
CA SER A 91 -9.50 7.18 -2.33
C SER A 91 -9.51 6.45 -1.00
N THR A 92 -9.44 5.12 -1.05
CA THR A 92 -9.45 4.28 0.15
C THR A 92 -8.34 3.26 0.11
N MET A 93 -7.69 3.03 1.25
CA MET A 93 -6.74 1.95 1.47
C MET A 93 -7.42 0.85 2.29
N LEU A 94 -7.34 -0.37 1.80
CA LEU A 94 -7.97 -1.55 2.39
C LEU A 94 -7.04 -2.75 2.31
N LEU A 95 -7.23 -3.73 3.19
CA LEU A 95 -6.59 -5.02 3.05
C LEU A 95 -7.18 -5.75 1.84
N ALA A 96 -6.37 -6.54 1.14
CA ALA A 96 -6.83 -7.31 0.00
C ALA A 96 -7.95 -8.30 0.37
N ILE A 97 -7.96 -8.79 1.61
CA ILE A 97 -8.99 -9.68 2.13
C ILE A 97 -10.35 -8.99 2.32
N GLU A 98 -10.39 -7.66 2.39
CA GLU A 98 -11.64 -6.88 2.48
C GLU A 98 -12.30 -6.69 1.11
N TYR A 99 -11.60 -7.00 0.01
CA TYR A 99 -12.08 -6.75 -1.33
C TYR A 99 -12.83 -7.95 -1.90
N CYS A 100 -14.16 -7.86 -1.97
CA CYS A 100 -15.05 -8.96 -2.37
C CYS A 100 -14.85 -9.47 -3.82
N TYR A 101 -14.20 -8.69 -4.69
CA TYR A 101 -13.92 -9.05 -6.09
C TYR A 101 -12.45 -8.77 -6.41
N PRO A 102 -11.51 -9.61 -5.96
CA PRO A 102 -10.08 -9.39 -6.21
C PRO A 102 -9.82 -9.20 -7.72
N PRO A 103 -9.03 -8.18 -8.10
CA PRO A 103 -8.60 -8.01 -9.48
C PRO A 103 -7.81 -9.26 -9.90
N LEU A 104 -8.06 -9.71 -11.14
CA LEU A 104 -7.58 -10.97 -11.71
C LEU A 104 -6.07 -10.99 -11.90
#